data_AF-A0A930HM46-F1
#
_entry.id   AF-A0A930HM46-F1
#
_cell.length_a   1.000
_cell.length_b   1.000
_cell.length_c   1.000
_cell.angle_alpha   90.00
_cell.angle_beta   90.00
_cell.angle_gamma   90.00
#
_symmetry.space_group_name_H-M   'P 1'
#
loop_
_entity.id
_entity.type
_entity.pdbx_description
1 polymer ?
#
loop_
_entity_poly.entity_id
_entity_poly.type
_entity_poly.pdbx_seq_one_letter_code
_entity_poly.pdbx_strand_id
1 'polypeptide(L)'
;MKTKIGFNLRQVCGENIIVAEGEENIDFSNIISMNESSAFLWKEAQKMGSFTIADLVHILTNEYEVDQATATADVTKLTAQWGASGILEGDDIPVLEVEDTSTELSETPTTVNETTEKTEKKGFFKKLFS
;
A
#
# COMPACT_ATOMS: atom_id res chain seq x y z
N MET A 1 -10.79 -1.55 12.87
CA MET A 1 -9.48 -2.11 12.40
C MET A 1 -8.32 -1.51 13.20
N LYS A 2 -7.12 -2.12 13.17
CA LYS A 2 -5.91 -1.61 13.84
C LYS A 2 -4.63 -1.95 13.08
N THR A 3 -3.54 -1.22 13.33
CA THR A 3 -2.22 -1.54 12.78
C THR A 3 -1.63 -2.76 13.48
N LYS A 4 -0.96 -3.62 12.72
CA LYS A 4 -0.28 -4.80 13.26
C LYS A 4 1.03 -4.40 13.93
N ILE A 5 1.34 -5.04 15.07
CA ILE A 5 2.59 -4.81 15.79
C ILE A 5 3.77 -5.38 14.98
N GLY A 6 4.91 -4.69 15.02
CA GLY A 6 6.11 -5.10 14.29
C GLY A 6 6.19 -4.54 12.88
N PHE A 7 5.41 -3.51 12.54
CA PHE A 7 5.56 -2.74 11.30
C PHE A 7 5.89 -1.29 11.63
N ASN A 8 7.10 -0.86 11.28
CA ASN A 8 7.61 0.46 11.59
C ASN A 8 7.81 1.31 10.33
N LEU A 9 7.41 2.57 10.41
CA LEU A 9 7.67 3.55 9.35
C LEU A 9 9.10 4.06 9.46
N ARG A 10 9.88 3.90 8.40
CA ARG A 10 11.24 4.41 8.25
C ARG A 10 11.34 5.34 7.06
N GLN A 11 12.25 6.29 7.13
CA GLN A 11 12.60 7.12 6.00
C GLN A 11 13.94 6.66 5.42
N VAL A 12 13.97 6.31 4.13
CA VAL A 12 15.16 5.86 3.41
C VAL A 12 15.28 6.67 2.12
N CYS A 13 16.42 7.35 1.92
CA CYS A 13 16.66 8.17 0.73
C CYS A 13 15.60 9.25 0.42
N GLY A 14 14.87 9.72 1.45
CA GLY A 14 13.79 10.70 1.29
C GLY A 14 12.40 10.07 1.07
N GLU A 15 12.33 8.76 0.88
CA GLU A 15 11.07 8.01 0.75
C GLU A 15 10.63 7.45 2.10
N ASN A 16 9.31 7.31 2.29
CA ASN A 16 8.74 6.69 3.48
C ASN A 16 8.42 5.23 3.17
N ILE A 17 8.94 4.30 3.98
CA ILE A 17 8.72 2.87 3.81
C ILE A 17 8.26 2.23 5.12
N ILE A 18 7.39 1.22 5.02
CA ILE A 18 7.07 0.34 6.14
C ILE A 18 8.00 -0.86 6.11
N VAL A 19 8.60 -1.14 7.27
CA VAL A 19 9.50 -2.28 7.47
C VAL A 19 8.94 -3.19 8.56
N ALA A 20 8.88 -4.48 8.27
CA ALA A 20 8.61 -5.52 9.25
C ALA A 20 9.82 -5.70 10.18
N GLU A 21 9.60 -5.59 11.50
CA GLU A 21 10.62 -5.75 12.54
C GLU A 21 10.12 -6.68 13.63
N GLY A 22 10.87 -7.75 13.91
CA GLY A 22 10.58 -8.70 14.98
C GLY A 22 11.11 -10.10 14.69
N GLU A 23 11.31 -10.89 15.75
CA GLU A 23 11.83 -12.28 15.66
C GLU A 23 10.86 -13.22 14.92
N GLU A 24 9.57 -12.89 14.91
CA GLU A 24 8.52 -13.62 14.18
C GLU A 24 8.35 -13.17 12.71
N ASN A 25 9.08 -12.14 12.28
CA ASN A 25 8.88 -11.47 10.99
C ASN A 25 10.20 -11.37 10.20
N ILE A 26 10.85 -12.54 9.99
CA ILE A 26 12.16 -12.69 9.32
C ILE A 26 12.06 -12.39 7.79
N ASP A 27 10.86 -12.26 7.25
CA ASP A 27 10.65 -11.84 5.86
C ASP A 27 10.65 -10.31 5.73
N PHE A 28 11.86 -9.75 5.57
CA PHE A 28 12.10 -8.36 5.15
C PHE A 28 11.58 -8.05 3.73
N SER A 29 10.97 -9.02 3.06
CA SER A 29 10.48 -8.95 1.68
C SER A 29 9.25 -8.04 1.53
N ASN A 30 8.52 -7.76 2.61
CA ASN A 30 7.32 -6.92 2.58
C ASN A 30 7.65 -5.45 2.87
N ILE A 31 8.41 -4.81 1.97
CA ILE A 31 8.63 -3.37 1.99
C ILE A 31 7.46 -2.70 1.28
N ILE A 32 6.76 -1.82 1.99
CA ILE A 32 5.64 -1.05 1.42
C ILE A 32 6.08 0.40 1.34
N SER A 33 6.17 0.95 0.13
CA SER A 33 6.42 2.37 -0.06
C SER A 33 5.16 3.18 0.21
N MET A 34 5.34 4.29 0.92
CA MET A 34 4.28 5.22 1.27
C MET A 34 4.60 6.60 0.70
N ASN A 35 3.58 7.23 0.10
CA ASN A 35 3.62 8.66 -0.15
C ASN A 35 3.47 9.45 1.17
N GLU A 36 3.66 10.76 1.11
CA GLU A 36 3.65 11.63 2.29
C GLU A 36 2.33 11.54 3.08
N SER A 37 1.19 11.61 2.40
CA SER A 37 -0.14 11.52 3.02
C SER A 37 -0.41 10.16 3.66
N SER A 38 0.03 9.07 3.02
CA SER A 38 -0.11 7.71 3.57
C SER A 38 0.77 7.52 4.80
N ALA A 39 2.00 8.04 4.76
CA ALA A 39 2.92 8.01 5.89
C ALA A 39 2.40 8.82 7.08
N PHE A 40 1.77 9.97 6.82
CA PHE A 40 1.09 10.77 7.83
C PHE A 40 -0.07 9.98 8.48
N LEU A 41 -0.98 9.45 7.66
CA LEU A 41 -2.11 8.64 8.16
C LEU A 41 -1.64 7.43 8.96
N TRP A 42 -0.58 6.74 8.53
CA TRP A 42 -0.01 5.60 9.25
C TRP A 42 0.52 5.99 10.64
N LYS A 43 1.16 7.16 10.77
CA LYS A 43 1.62 7.67 12.08
C LYS A 43 0.44 7.95 13.01
N GLU A 44 -0.64 8.54 12.51
CA GLU A 44 -1.83 8.80 13.32
C GLU A 44 -2.55 7.50 13.70
N ALA A 45 -2.70 6.57 12.75
CA ALA A 45 -3.28 5.25 12.96
C ALA A 45 -2.57 4.46 14.09
N GLN A 46 -1.22 4.49 14.11
CA GLN A 46 -0.44 3.85 15.17
C GLN A 46 -0.68 4.44 16.56
N LYS A 47 -0.98 5.75 16.66
CA LYS A 47 -1.26 6.41 17.95
C LYS A 47 -2.63 6.05 18.50
N MET A 48 -3.60 5.76 17.63
CA MET A 48 -5.00 5.52 18.00
C MET A 48 -5.24 4.11 18.53
N GLY A 49 -4.35 3.15 18.25
CA GLY A 49 -4.48 1.75 18.67
C GLY A 49 -5.56 0.99 17.89
N SER A 50 -6.75 1.56 17.69
CA SER A 50 -7.80 1.11 16.77
C SER A 50 -8.47 2.30 16.11
N PHE A 51 -8.84 2.16 14.85
CA PHE A 51 -9.43 3.24 14.05
C PHE A 51 -10.44 2.69 13.05
N THR A 52 -11.20 3.60 12.46
CA THR A 52 -12.15 3.37 11.37
C THR A 52 -11.78 4.20 10.15
N ILE A 53 -12.43 3.93 9.01
CA ILE A 53 -12.29 4.75 7.79
C ILE A 53 -12.67 6.21 8.11
N ALA A 54 -13.75 6.43 8.86
CA ALA A 54 -14.21 7.78 9.20
C ALA A 54 -13.17 8.57 10.02
N ASP A 55 -12.45 7.91 10.93
CA ASP A 55 -11.40 8.56 11.72
C ASP A 55 -10.25 9.04 10.82
N LEU A 56 -9.77 8.16 9.92
CA LEU A 56 -8.71 8.50 8.98
C LEU A 56 -9.15 9.56 7.96
N VAL A 57 -10.40 9.54 7.50
CA VAL A 57 -10.98 10.59 6.65
C VAL A 57 -10.95 11.92 7.38
N HIS A 58 -11.40 11.96 8.63
CA HIS A 58 -11.41 13.19 9.41
C HIS A 58 -9.99 13.77 9.58
N ILE A 59 -9.01 12.91 9.89
CA ILE A 59 -7.60 13.29 9.99
C ILE A 59 -7.09 13.86 8.66
N LEU A 60 -7.39 13.18 7.54
CA LEU A 60 -6.94 13.60 6.22
C LEU A 60 -7.53 14.95 5.83
N THR A 61 -8.83 15.15 6.03
CA THR A 61 -9.52 16.41 5.71
C THR A 61 -9.16 17.56 6.64
N ASN A 62 -8.63 17.26 7.84
CA ASN A 62 -8.15 18.30 8.76
C ASN A 62 -6.74 18.77 8.41
N GLU A 63 -5.88 17.86 7.95
CA GLU A 63 -4.50 18.17 7.56
C GLU A 63 -4.43 18.73 6.14
N TYR A 64 -5.22 18.18 5.23
CA TYR A 64 -5.24 18.54 3.81
C TYR A 64 -6.59 19.13 3.42
N GLU A 65 -6.56 20.16 2.56
CA GLU A 65 -7.75 20.76 1.98
C GLU A 65 -8.31 19.86 0.86
N VAL A 66 -8.82 18.69 1.26
CA VAL A 66 -9.46 17.70 0.38
C VAL A 66 -10.93 17.55 0.76
N ASP A 67 -11.78 17.33 -0.23
CA ASP A 67 -13.20 17.10 0.02
C ASP A 67 -13.44 15.73 0.67
N GLN A 68 -14.50 15.65 1.47
CA GLN A 68 -14.81 14.44 2.23
C GLN A 68 -15.06 13.22 1.34
N ALA A 69 -15.60 13.38 0.13
CA ALA A 69 -15.90 12.28 -0.76
C ALA A 69 -14.62 11.66 -1.34
N THR A 70 -13.69 12.51 -1.81
CA THR A 70 -12.36 12.13 -2.27
C THR A 70 -11.55 11.51 -1.14
N ALA A 71 -11.52 12.14 0.03
CA ALA A 71 -10.83 11.59 1.21
C ALA A 71 -11.37 10.21 1.60
N THR A 72 -12.69 10.01 1.53
CA THR A 72 -13.30 8.71 1.82
C THR A 72 -12.87 7.65 0.80
N ALA A 73 -12.88 7.98 -0.49
CA ALA A 73 -12.45 7.06 -1.53
C ALA A 73 -10.96 6.67 -1.36
N ASP A 74 -10.10 7.66 -1.11
CA ASP A 74 -8.66 7.47 -0.95
C ASP A 74 -8.34 6.65 0.30
N VAL A 75 -8.93 6.98 1.45
CA VAL A 75 -8.73 6.24 2.70
C VAL A 75 -9.27 4.81 2.59
N THR A 76 -10.41 4.60 1.92
CA THR A 76 -10.96 3.26 1.70
C THR A 76 -10.01 2.41 0.87
N LYS A 77 -9.46 2.98 -0.22
CA LYS A 77 -8.45 2.29 -1.04
C LYS A 77 -7.17 2.01 -0.26
N LEU A 78 -6.70 2.98 0.51
CA LEU A 78 -5.48 2.87 1.32
C LEU A 78 -5.59 1.79 2.38
N THR A 79 -6.69 1.77 3.14
CA THR A 79 -6.93 0.76 4.19
C THR A 79 -7.11 -0.64 3.60
N ALA A 80 -7.72 -0.76 2.42
CA ALA A 80 -7.78 -2.03 1.70
C ALA A 80 -6.39 -2.51 1.25
N GLN A 81 -5.54 -1.63 0.73
CA GLN A 81 -4.16 -1.95 0.37
C GLN A 81 -3.35 -2.40 1.59
N TRP A 82 -3.49 -1.71 2.72
CA TRP A 82 -2.84 -2.10 3.98
C TRP A 82 -3.35 -3.45 4.51
N GLY A 83 -4.64 -3.73 4.33
CA GLY A 83 -5.23 -5.05 4.60
C GLY A 83 -4.66 -6.15 3.72
N ALA A 84 -4.60 -5.93 2.40
CA ALA A 84 -4.03 -6.87 1.44
C ALA A 84 -2.54 -7.14 1.69
N SER A 85 -1.79 -6.11 2.08
CA SER A 85 -0.37 -6.24 2.46
C SER A 85 -0.16 -6.89 3.84
N GLY A 86 -1.22 -7.21 4.58
CA GLY A 86 -1.14 -7.88 5.89
C GLY A 86 -0.59 -7.03 7.03
N ILE A 87 -0.61 -5.69 6.89
CA ILE A 87 -0.13 -4.75 7.92
C ILE A 87 -1.25 -4.19 8.80
N LEU A 88 -2.51 -4.51 8.50
CA LEU A 88 -3.67 -4.29 9.36
C LEU A 88 -4.22 -5.60 9.92
N GLU A 89 -4.89 -5.50 11.06
CA GLU A 89 -5.65 -6.59 11.65
C GLU A 89 -7.03 -6.11 12.17
N GLY A 90 -8.02 -7.00 12.18
CA GLY A 90 -9.39 -6.76 12.62
C GLY A 90 -10.44 -7.08 11.55
N ASP A 91 -11.70 -7.20 11.98
CA ASP A 91 -12.81 -7.65 11.11
C ASP A 91 -13.38 -6.55 10.20
N ASP A 92 -13.04 -5.28 10.46
CA ASP A 92 -13.56 -4.11 9.71
C ASP A 92 -12.68 -3.69 8.51
N ILE A 93 -11.75 -4.53 8.06
CA ILE A 93 -10.86 -4.19 6.94
C ILE A 93 -11.67 -4.27 5.62
N PRO A 94 -11.72 -3.19 4.82
CA PRO A 94 -12.43 -3.23 3.54
C PRO A 94 -11.71 -4.19 2.59
N VAL A 95 -12.41 -5.24 2.17
CA VAL A 95 -11.95 -6.16 1.12
C VAL A 95 -12.29 -5.51 -0.22
N LEU A 96 -11.32 -4.84 -0.83
CA LEU A 96 -11.39 -4.58 -2.26
C LEU A 96 -10.93 -5.85 -2.97
N GLU A 97 -11.77 -6.38 -3.86
CA GLU A 97 -11.36 -7.39 -4.83
C GLU A 97 -10.37 -6.75 -5.81
N VAL A 98 -9.12 -6.58 -5.37
CA VAL A 98 -8.01 -6.26 -6.25
C VAL A 98 -7.63 -7.56 -6.94
N GLU A 99 -8.08 -7.72 -8.20
CA GLU A 99 -7.35 -8.57 -9.16
C GLU A 99 -5.87 -8.18 -9.06
N ASP A 100 -5.00 -9.17 -8.84
CA ASP A 100 -3.56 -9.07 -8.57
C ASP A 100 -2.83 -7.94 -9.34
N THR A 101 -2.93 -6.70 -8.89
CA THR A 101 -1.97 -5.66 -9.27
C THR A 101 -0.80 -5.77 -8.31
N SER A 102 0.02 -6.80 -8.59
CA SER A 102 1.43 -6.77 -8.22
C SER A 102 1.99 -5.41 -8.65
N THR A 103 2.53 -4.70 -7.66
CA THR A 103 3.24 -3.44 -7.79
C THR A 103 4.22 -3.47 -8.96
N GLU A 104 3.91 -2.76 -10.04
CA GLU A 104 4.91 -2.34 -11.02
C GLU A 104 4.66 -0.87 -11.38
N LEU A 105 5.43 0.03 -10.74
CA LEU A 105 5.79 1.31 -11.33
C LEU A 105 7.31 1.51 -11.12
N SER A 106 7.98 1.52 -12.28
CA SER A 106 9.40 1.64 -12.66
C SER A 106 10.01 3.03 -12.33
N GLU A 107 11.32 3.32 -12.42
CA GLU A 107 12.18 3.35 -13.63
C GLU A 107 13.73 3.41 -13.35
N THR A 108 14.47 2.40 -13.84
CA THR A 108 15.75 2.30 -14.66
C THR A 108 16.91 3.33 -14.59
N PRO A 109 18.20 3.04 -15.02
CA PRO A 109 18.63 1.99 -15.98
C PRO A 109 19.92 1.18 -15.64
N THR A 110 20.07 -0.01 -16.25
CA THR A 110 21.24 -0.43 -17.09
C THR A 110 21.28 -1.97 -17.28
N THR A 111 21.26 -2.35 -18.55
CA THR A 111 21.78 -3.53 -19.27
C THR A 111 22.56 -4.59 -18.47
N VAL A 112 22.20 -5.88 -18.64
CA VAL A 112 22.99 -6.96 -19.32
C VAL A 112 22.42 -8.37 -18.97
N ASN A 113 21.94 -9.04 -20.04
CA ASN A 113 21.94 -10.47 -20.39
C ASN A 113 21.30 -11.62 -19.56
N GLU A 114 20.61 -12.45 -20.36
CA GLU A 114 20.50 -13.92 -20.37
C GLU A 114 19.32 -14.66 -19.67
N THR A 115 18.36 -15.07 -20.52
CA THR A 115 17.81 -16.44 -20.73
C THR A 115 17.17 -17.13 -19.51
N THR A 116 15.85 -17.39 -19.48
CA THR A 116 15.23 -18.60 -20.06
C THR A 116 13.70 -18.63 -19.90
N GLU A 117 13.05 -19.20 -20.93
CA GLU A 117 11.77 -19.97 -20.96
C GLU A 117 10.47 -19.33 -20.39
N LYS A 118 9.55 -18.85 -21.23
CA LYS A 118 8.60 -19.55 -22.11
C LYS A 118 7.49 -20.32 -21.36
N THR A 119 6.30 -19.72 -21.27
CA THR A 119 5.07 -20.40 -21.72
C THR A 119 3.99 -19.40 -22.10
N GLU A 120 3.48 -19.60 -23.30
CA GLU A 120 2.51 -18.79 -24.01
C GLU A 120 1.09 -18.94 -23.44
N LYS A 121 0.31 -17.86 -23.41
CA LYS A 121 -1.03 -17.88 -24.03
C LYS A 121 -1.26 -16.62 -24.86
N LYS A 122 -1.42 -16.88 -26.15
CA LYS A 122 -1.58 -15.96 -27.26
C LYS A 122 -2.88 -15.15 -27.16
N GLY A 123 -2.72 -13.83 -27.25
CA GLY A 123 -3.45 -12.97 -28.18
C GLY A 123 -4.97 -12.98 -28.10
N PHE A 124 -5.52 -12.17 -27.18
CA PHE A 124 -6.96 -11.92 -27.19
C PHE A 124 -7.42 -10.50 -27.54
N PHE A 125 -6.62 -9.42 -27.45
CA PHE A 125 -7.15 -8.09 -27.80
C PHE A 125 -6.16 -7.19 -28.58
N LYS A 126 -5.66 -7.75 -29.68
CA LYS A 126 -5.09 -7.00 -30.81
C LYS A 126 -6.14 -5.97 -31.32
N LYS A 127 -5.73 -4.70 -31.46
CA LYS A 127 -6.41 -3.56 -32.13
C LYS A 127 -7.47 -2.79 -31.33
N LEU A 128 -7.04 -1.84 -30.49
CA LEU A 128 -7.78 -0.59 -30.22
C LEU A 128 -6.86 0.43 -29.47
N PHE A 129 -5.78 0.95 -30.03
CA PHE A 129 -5.85 2.08 -30.95
C PHE A 129 -4.47 2.29 -31.59
N SER A 130 -4.42 1.96 -32.89
CA SER A 130 -3.40 2.18 -33.92
C SER A 130 -2.00 1.59 -33.74
#